data_AF-A0A3M0ZKX9-F1
#
_entry.id   AF-A0A3M0ZKX9-F1
#
_cell.length_a   1.000
_cell.length_b   1.000
_cell.length_c   1.000
_cell.angle_alpha   90.00
_cell.angle_beta   90.00
_cell.angle_gamma   90.00
#
_symmetry.space_group_name_H-M   'P 1'
#
loop_
_entity.id
_entity.type
_entity.pdbx_description
1 polymer ?
#
loop_
_entity_poly.entity_id
_entity_poly.type
_entity_poly.pdbx_seq_one_letter_code
_entity_poly.pdbx_strand_id
1 'polypeptide(L)'
;MVAASLDAPAFSPAERTCRDTIAKEGVKLAKLEAKLMLSCHKRRDRERLDPGIACNDIAQADTRGRVAGSVARLSTVISAACSGLNPSDLGYSACPAPCDAAVPAIGDFTDVAACVACLVENTSESLAANALGSPSVPLGKDVRRCRTTIGSNWRKFYQVILKERRLCQRQAEAEGATDTASCRFADPRSKIQRRRANGETAIDNRCSGVNLIEVDSCSTVNLFFLKGCLFVQTDNWAETLFERFYELSAAPTTTTTVPVTTTVSHTTTTVSATTTTVPATTTTTLPGGQDPQCPNRSVLRVLAGVGATCATNADCLAGTCDPDLGRCRTVTDL
;
A
#
# COMPACT_ATOMS: atom_id res chain seq x y z
N MET A 1 23.67 -0.67 38.54
CA MET A 1 23.24 -1.70 37.57
C MET A 1 21.75 -1.92 37.78
N VAL A 2 20.91 -1.36 36.92
CA VAL A 2 19.47 -1.68 36.92
C VAL A 2 19.35 -3.04 36.26
N ALA A 3 18.86 -4.05 36.99
CA ALA A 3 18.52 -5.33 36.38
C ALA A 3 17.42 -5.05 35.35
N ALA A 4 17.74 -5.21 34.06
CA ALA A 4 16.72 -5.19 33.02
C ALA A 4 15.72 -6.31 33.37
N SER A 5 14.46 -5.96 33.64
CA SER A 5 13.43 -7.00 33.68
C SER A 5 13.39 -7.60 32.29
N LEU A 6 13.68 -8.90 32.23
CA LEU A 6 13.41 -9.68 31.04
C LEU A 6 11.90 -9.86 31.01
N ASP A 7 11.20 -8.85 30.51
CA ASP A 7 9.77 -8.95 30.27
C ASP A 7 9.55 -10.16 29.36
N ALA A 8 8.66 -11.05 29.79
CA ALA A 8 8.34 -12.25 29.03
C ALA A 8 7.94 -11.84 27.59
N PRO A 9 8.34 -12.60 26.56
CA PRO A 9 7.98 -12.27 25.18
C PRO A 9 6.46 -12.17 25.07
N ALA A 10 5.99 -11.11 24.43
CA ALA A 10 4.56 -10.79 24.39
C ALA A 10 3.69 -11.87 23.74
N PHE A 11 4.27 -12.65 22.82
CA PHE A 11 3.64 -13.83 22.24
C PHE A 11 4.41 -15.09 22.65
N SER A 12 3.68 -16.16 22.96
CA SER A 12 4.22 -17.50 23.14
C SER A 12 4.80 -18.08 21.83
N PRO A 13 5.61 -19.15 21.89
CA PRO A 13 6.16 -19.79 20.70
C PRO A 13 5.09 -20.30 19.70
N ALA A 14 3.94 -20.77 20.20
CA ALA A 14 2.83 -21.24 19.35
C ALA A 14 2.18 -20.08 18.59
N GLU A 15 1.93 -18.96 19.27
CA GLU A 15 1.34 -17.76 18.69
C GLU A 15 2.24 -17.15 17.62
N ARG A 16 3.55 -17.04 17.87
CA ARG A 16 4.52 -16.58 16.85
C ARG A 16 4.57 -17.51 15.64
N THR A 17 4.46 -18.82 15.85
CA THR A 17 4.45 -19.81 14.75
C THR A 17 3.19 -19.66 13.89
N CYS A 18 2.03 -19.45 14.53
CA CYS A 18 0.79 -19.15 13.85
C CYS A 18 0.90 -17.86 13.01
N ARG A 19 1.34 -16.74 13.60
CA ARG A 19 1.52 -15.45 12.92
C ARG A 19 2.50 -15.51 11.75
N ASP A 20 3.70 -16.09 11.92
CA ASP A 20 4.66 -16.27 10.80
C ASP A 20 4.07 -17.16 9.69
N THR A 21 3.24 -18.15 10.04
CA THR A 21 2.60 -19.02 9.05
C THR A 21 1.58 -18.28 8.21
N ILE A 22 0.71 -17.47 8.84
CA ILE A 22 -0.26 -16.60 8.15
C ILE A 22 0.47 -15.70 7.15
N ALA A 23 1.45 -14.94 7.62
CA ALA A 23 2.22 -14.04 6.77
C ALA A 23 2.97 -14.80 5.67
N LYS A 24 3.59 -15.94 5.97
CA LYS A 24 4.34 -16.74 5.00
C LYS A 24 3.48 -17.29 3.88
N GLU A 25 2.28 -17.80 4.18
CA GLU A 25 1.36 -18.28 3.15
C GLU A 25 0.73 -17.11 2.38
N GLY A 26 0.41 -15.98 3.03
CA GLY A 26 0.01 -14.73 2.37
C GLY A 26 1.04 -14.25 1.34
N VAL A 27 2.33 -14.21 1.70
CA VAL A 27 3.42 -13.87 0.75
C VAL A 27 3.48 -14.84 -0.43
N LYS A 28 3.18 -16.13 -0.22
CA LYS A 28 3.17 -17.11 -1.31
C LYS A 28 2.00 -16.89 -2.27
N LEU A 29 0.83 -16.55 -1.74
CA LEU A 29 -0.35 -16.22 -2.54
C LEU A 29 -0.10 -14.95 -3.36
N ALA A 30 0.37 -13.87 -2.74
CA ALA A 30 0.68 -12.61 -3.42
C ALA A 30 1.70 -12.80 -4.56
N LYS A 31 2.73 -13.63 -4.33
CA LYS A 31 3.71 -14.00 -5.36
C LYS A 31 3.06 -14.75 -6.53
N LEU A 32 2.11 -15.64 -6.25
CA LEU A 32 1.41 -16.42 -7.27
C LEU A 32 0.56 -15.49 -8.16
N GLU A 33 -0.27 -14.66 -7.56
CA GLU A 33 -1.17 -13.75 -8.29
C GLU A 33 -0.39 -12.77 -9.16
N ALA A 34 0.62 -12.10 -8.59
CA ALA A 34 1.51 -11.22 -9.34
C ALA A 34 2.21 -11.93 -10.51
N LYS A 35 2.49 -13.24 -10.38
CA LYS A 35 3.03 -14.05 -11.49
C LYS A 35 1.97 -14.35 -12.56
N LEU A 36 0.74 -14.63 -12.15
CA LEU A 36 -0.38 -14.93 -13.05
C LEU A 36 -0.76 -13.71 -13.88
N MET A 37 -0.97 -12.54 -13.26
CA MET A 37 -1.27 -11.29 -13.97
C MET A 37 -0.16 -10.91 -14.96
N LEU A 38 1.12 -10.98 -14.54
CA LEU A 38 2.24 -10.77 -15.47
C LEU A 38 2.24 -11.76 -16.64
N SER A 39 1.87 -13.02 -16.38
CA SER A 39 1.77 -14.03 -17.45
C SER A 39 0.61 -13.74 -18.39
N CYS A 40 -0.53 -13.26 -17.88
CA CYS A 40 -1.67 -12.82 -18.68
C CYS A 40 -1.25 -11.66 -19.59
N HIS A 41 -0.70 -10.59 -19.04
CA HIS A 41 -0.20 -9.43 -19.80
C HIS A 41 0.78 -9.83 -20.88
N LYS A 42 1.76 -10.70 -20.57
CA LYS A 42 2.71 -11.20 -21.58
C LYS A 42 2.05 -11.93 -22.75
N ARG A 43 0.93 -12.61 -22.53
CA ARG A 43 0.18 -13.29 -23.58
C ARG A 43 -0.67 -12.30 -24.36
N ARG A 44 -1.40 -11.41 -23.68
CA ARG A 44 -2.23 -10.36 -24.29
C ARG A 44 -1.40 -9.43 -25.16
N ASP A 45 -0.29 -8.93 -24.64
CA ASP A 45 0.63 -8.04 -25.36
C ASP A 45 1.21 -8.71 -26.63
N ARG A 46 1.30 -10.04 -26.66
CA ARG A 46 1.76 -10.83 -27.83
C ARG A 46 0.60 -11.29 -28.72
N GLU A 47 -0.59 -10.76 -28.53
CA GLU A 47 -1.80 -11.10 -29.31
C GLU A 47 -2.15 -12.60 -29.21
N ARG A 48 -1.84 -13.21 -28.05
CA ARG A 48 -2.17 -14.62 -27.75
C ARG A 48 -3.38 -14.78 -26.83
N LEU A 49 -4.07 -13.67 -26.56
CA LEU A 49 -5.32 -13.57 -25.82
C LEU A 49 -6.17 -12.50 -26.49
N ASP A 50 -7.49 -12.58 -26.30
CA ASP A 50 -8.42 -11.55 -26.73
C ASP A 50 -8.06 -10.19 -26.07
N PRO A 51 -8.11 -9.06 -26.81
CA PRO A 51 -7.82 -7.73 -26.26
C PRO A 51 -8.70 -7.33 -25.07
N GLY A 52 -9.92 -7.85 -24.99
CA GLY A 52 -10.87 -7.59 -23.90
C GLY A 52 -10.57 -8.31 -22.59
N ILE A 53 -9.59 -9.23 -22.56
CA ILE A 53 -9.17 -9.87 -21.31
C ILE A 53 -8.51 -8.84 -20.37
N ALA A 54 -9.15 -8.62 -19.23
CA ALA A 54 -8.66 -7.73 -18.19
C ALA A 54 -7.57 -8.44 -17.37
N CYS A 55 -6.32 -8.39 -17.83
CA CYS A 55 -5.20 -9.06 -17.15
C CYS A 55 -4.83 -8.49 -15.76
N ASN A 56 -5.47 -7.40 -15.33
CA ASN A 56 -5.37 -6.86 -13.97
C ASN A 56 -6.42 -7.44 -13.02
N ASP A 57 -7.39 -8.20 -13.53
CA ASP A 57 -8.37 -8.97 -12.77
C ASP A 57 -7.82 -10.40 -12.61
N ILE A 58 -7.70 -10.86 -11.36
CA ILE A 58 -7.08 -12.15 -11.07
C ILE A 58 -7.93 -13.32 -11.57
N ALA A 59 -9.26 -13.20 -11.58
CA ALA A 59 -10.16 -14.23 -12.06
C ALA A 59 -9.96 -14.46 -13.56
N GLN A 60 -9.68 -13.40 -14.31
CA GLN A 60 -9.34 -13.50 -15.74
C GLN A 60 -7.89 -13.92 -15.99
N ALA A 61 -6.95 -13.50 -15.13
CA ALA A 61 -5.55 -13.87 -15.25
C ALA A 61 -5.26 -15.34 -14.87
N ASP A 62 -6.03 -15.92 -13.95
CA ASP A 62 -5.89 -17.30 -13.46
C ASP A 62 -6.69 -18.32 -14.28
N THR A 63 -6.32 -18.48 -15.55
CA THR A 63 -6.99 -19.41 -16.47
C THR A 63 -6.84 -20.90 -16.09
N ARG A 64 -6.24 -21.22 -14.94
CA ARG A 64 -5.96 -22.59 -14.48
C ARG A 64 -6.44 -22.84 -13.04
N GLY A 65 -7.17 -21.93 -12.41
CA GLY A 65 -7.71 -22.09 -11.06
C GLY A 65 -6.63 -22.33 -9.98
N ARG A 66 -5.42 -21.80 -10.19
CA ARG A 66 -4.28 -21.98 -9.26
C ARG A 66 -4.41 -21.14 -8.00
N VAL A 67 -5.14 -20.02 -8.06
CA VAL A 67 -5.43 -19.15 -6.92
C VAL A 67 -6.35 -19.87 -5.95
N ALA A 68 -7.48 -20.42 -6.42
CA ALA A 68 -8.40 -21.20 -5.58
C ALA A 68 -7.70 -22.35 -4.83
N GLY A 69 -6.84 -23.11 -5.53
CA GLY A 69 -6.05 -24.17 -4.89
C GLY A 69 -5.03 -23.64 -3.86
N SER A 70 -4.51 -22.42 -4.04
CA SER A 70 -3.60 -21.79 -3.08
C SER A 70 -4.34 -21.20 -1.88
N VAL A 71 -5.55 -20.68 -2.07
CA VAL A 71 -6.44 -20.22 -0.98
C VAL A 71 -6.87 -21.40 -0.10
N ALA A 72 -7.28 -22.52 -0.70
CA ALA A 72 -7.60 -23.73 0.04
C ALA A 72 -6.40 -24.21 0.87
N ARG A 73 -5.20 -24.24 0.27
CA ARG A 73 -3.95 -24.59 0.96
C ARG A 73 -3.61 -23.60 2.09
N LEU A 74 -3.83 -22.30 1.87
CA LEU A 74 -3.59 -21.26 2.87
C LEU A 74 -4.48 -21.50 4.10
N SER A 75 -5.77 -21.75 3.91
CA SER A 75 -6.71 -22.09 4.99
C SER A 75 -6.26 -23.33 5.76
N THR A 76 -5.99 -24.44 5.08
CA THR A 76 -5.54 -25.69 5.73
C THR A 76 -4.27 -25.50 6.56
N VAL A 77 -3.29 -24.78 6.03
CA VAL A 77 -1.99 -24.58 6.70
C VAL A 77 -2.13 -23.66 7.92
N ILE A 78 -2.95 -22.61 7.82
CA ILE A 78 -3.20 -21.69 8.95
C ILE A 78 -3.97 -22.41 10.05
N SER A 79 -5.09 -23.08 9.75
CA SER A 79 -5.87 -23.81 10.76
C SER A 79 -5.03 -24.83 11.52
N ALA A 80 -4.11 -25.53 10.84
CA ALA A 80 -3.19 -26.46 11.48
C ALA A 80 -2.16 -25.77 12.38
N ALA A 81 -1.55 -24.67 11.92
CA ALA A 81 -0.52 -23.95 12.67
C ALA A 81 -1.07 -23.16 13.86
N CYS A 82 -2.35 -22.80 13.84
CA CYS A 82 -3.02 -21.97 14.83
C CYS A 82 -4.01 -22.75 15.71
N SER A 83 -3.90 -24.08 15.73
CA SER A 83 -4.80 -24.95 16.50
C SER A 83 -4.79 -24.60 17.99
N GLY A 84 -5.98 -24.39 18.57
CA GLY A 84 -6.17 -24.04 19.98
C GLY A 84 -5.90 -22.58 20.34
N LEU A 85 -5.61 -21.72 19.36
CA LEU A 85 -5.47 -20.28 19.56
C LEU A 85 -6.76 -19.55 19.19
N ASN A 86 -6.91 -18.32 19.68
CA ASN A 86 -7.99 -17.42 19.31
C ASN A 86 -7.45 -16.31 18.37
N PRO A 87 -8.06 -16.07 17.19
CA PRO A 87 -7.64 -15.00 16.31
C PRO A 87 -7.54 -13.62 16.98
N SER A 88 -8.48 -13.27 17.88
CA SER A 88 -8.49 -11.95 18.53
C SER A 88 -7.25 -11.69 19.38
N ASP A 89 -6.75 -12.73 20.06
CA ASP A 89 -5.58 -12.65 20.94
C ASP A 89 -4.30 -12.41 20.14
N LEU A 90 -4.33 -12.69 18.83
CA LEU A 90 -3.24 -12.46 17.88
C LEU A 90 -3.37 -11.18 17.06
N GLY A 91 -4.34 -10.32 17.38
CA GLY A 91 -4.58 -9.08 16.64
C GLY A 91 -5.42 -9.25 15.37
N TYR A 92 -6.13 -10.38 15.22
CA TYR A 92 -7.07 -10.61 14.13
C TYR A 92 -8.51 -10.46 14.60
N SER A 93 -8.96 -9.21 14.71
CA SER A 93 -10.27 -8.85 15.29
C SER A 93 -11.36 -8.62 14.24
N ALA A 94 -11.01 -8.11 13.06
CA ALA A 94 -11.95 -7.86 11.98
C ALA A 94 -11.22 -7.75 10.63
N CYS A 95 -11.88 -8.17 9.55
CA CYS A 95 -11.32 -7.96 8.22
C CYS A 95 -11.46 -6.49 7.81
N PRO A 96 -10.38 -5.80 7.39
CA PRO A 96 -10.47 -4.42 6.93
C PRO A 96 -11.08 -4.32 5.53
N ALA A 97 -11.65 -3.16 5.22
CA ALA A 97 -12.05 -2.80 3.87
C ALA A 97 -10.88 -2.94 2.87
N PRO A 98 -11.14 -3.37 1.62
CA PRO A 98 -12.47 -3.61 1.02
C PRO A 98 -13.03 -5.03 1.26
N CYS A 99 -12.40 -5.82 2.14
CA CYS A 99 -12.72 -7.23 2.36
C CYS A 99 -13.69 -7.47 3.51
N ASP A 100 -14.06 -6.43 4.25
CA ASP A 100 -15.03 -6.46 5.34
C ASP A 100 -16.43 -6.91 4.88
N ALA A 101 -16.85 -6.56 3.65
CA ALA A 101 -18.12 -7.04 3.12
C ALA A 101 -18.11 -8.56 2.84
N ALA A 102 -16.97 -9.11 2.40
CA ALA A 102 -16.82 -10.54 2.10
C ALA A 102 -16.56 -11.38 3.36
N VAL A 103 -15.88 -10.80 4.36
CA VAL A 103 -15.54 -11.42 5.64
C VAL A 103 -15.96 -10.47 6.77
N PRO A 104 -17.27 -10.42 7.10
CA PRO A 104 -17.82 -9.42 8.03
C PRO A 104 -17.39 -9.62 9.49
N ALA A 105 -16.94 -10.82 9.84
CA ALA A 105 -16.43 -11.13 11.16
C ALA A 105 -15.28 -12.13 11.05
N ILE A 106 -14.36 -12.10 12.03
CA ILE A 106 -13.32 -13.10 12.20
C ILE A 106 -13.69 -13.94 13.43
N GLY A 107 -14.32 -15.10 13.21
CA GLY A 107 -14.65 -16.04 14.27
C GLY A 107 -13.57 -17.11 14.48
N ASP A 108 -12.89 -17.50 13.41
CA ASP A 108 -11.81 -18.49 13.46
C ASP A 108 -10.68 -18.18 12.45
N PHE A 109 -9.71 -19.09 12.38
CA PHE A 109 -8.57 -18.96 11.46
C PHE A 109 -8.88 -19.26 9.99
N THR A 110 -10.04 -19.86 9.68
CA THR A 110 -10.55 -19.95 8.32
C THR A 110 -11.06 -18.59 7.84
N ASP A 111 -11.68 -17.80 8.72
CA ASP A 111 -12.04 -16.41 8.40
C ASP A 111 -10.79 -15.52 8.21
N VAL A 112 -9.76 -15.68 9.05
CA VAL A 112 -8.46 -15.01 8.85
C VAL A 112 -7.87 -15.36 7.47
N ALA A 113 -7.91 -16.65 7.11
CA ALA A 113 -7.43 -17.11 5.81
C ALA A 113 -8.20 -16.49 4.63
N ALA A 114 -9.53 -16.43 4.73
CA ALA A 114 -10.39 -15.80 3.72
C ALA A 114 -10.10 -14.28 3.60
N CYS A 115 -9.95 -13.60 4.74
CA CYS A 115 -9.63 -12.18 4.77
C CYS A 115 -8.26 -11.89 4.12
N VAL A 116 -7.22 -12.65 4.51
CA VAL A 116 -5.88 -12.52 3.93
C VAL A 116 -5.90 -12.78 2.42
N ALA A 117 -6.65 -13.79 1.96
CA ALA A 117 -6.79 -14.07 0.53
C ALA A 117 -7.41 -12.88 -0.23
N CYS A 118 -8.52 -12.33 0.27
CA CYS A 118 -9.16 -11.16 -0.32
C CYS A 118 -8.24 -9.92 -0.35
N LEU A 119 -7.52 -9.65 0.75
CA LEU A 119 -6.61 -8.51 0.81
C LEU A 119 -5.43 -8.64 -0.15
N VAL A 120 -4.89 -9.86 -0.28
CA VAL A 120 -3.85 -10.17 -1.25
C VAL A 120 -4.35 -9.96 -2.67
N GLU A 121 -5.54 -10.46 -3.00
CA GLU A 121 -6.19 -10.28 -4.30
C GLU A 121 -6.36 -8.80 -4.64
N ASN A 122 -7.04 -8.03 -3.79
CA ASN A 122 -7.29 -6.61 -4.04
C ASN A 122 -5.98 -5.80 -4.18
N THR A 123 -4.99 -6.09 -3.34
CA THR A 123 -3.67 -5.43 -3.40
C THR A 123 -2.94 -5.79 -4.70
N SER A 124 -2.98 -7.07 -5.08
CA SER A 124 -2.37 -7.59 -6.30
C SER A 124 -2.97 -6.93 -7.54
N GLU A 125 -4.28 -6.88 -7.66
CA GLU A 125 -5.00 -6.25 -8.78
C GLU A 125 -4.69 -4.75 -8.87
N SER A 126 -4.77 -4.04 -7.74
CA SER A 126 -4.44 -2.61 -7.67
C SER A 126 -3.00 -2.34 -8.10
N LEU A 127 -2.05 -3.16 -7.64
CA LEU A 127 -0.66 -3.06 -8.05
C LEU A 127 -0.44 -3.40 -9.53
N ALA A 128 -1.14 -4.40 -10.06
CA ALA A 128 -1.05 -4.76 -11.47
C ALA A 128 -1.62 -3.65 -12.36
N ALA A 129 -2.77 -3.08 -12.01
CA ALA A 129 -3.36 -1.94 -12.70
C ALA A 129 -2.41 -0.74 -12.72
N ASN A 130 -1.79 -0.40 -11.58
CA ASN A 130 -0.80 0.68 -11.52
C ASN A 130 0.47 0.36 -12.33
N ALA A 131 1.04 -0.84 -12.15
CA ALA A 131 2.32 -1.18 -12.76
C ALA A 131 2.22 -1.47 -14.27
N LEU A 132 1.12 -2.05 -14.72
CA LEU A 132 0.98 -2.62 -16.06
C LEU A 132 -0.17 -2.04 -16.87
N GLY A 133 -1.06 -1.22 -16.29
CA GLY A 133 -2.20 -0.62 -16.99
C GLY A 133 -2.96 -1.58 -17.91
N SER A 134 -3.55 -1.03 -18.97
CA SER A 134 -4.30 -1.76 -20.00
C SER A 134 -4.19 -1.07 -21.36
N PRO A 135 -3.00 -0.99 -21.98
CA PRO A 135 -2.86 -0.33 -23.27
C PRO A 135 -3.59 -1.13 -24.36
N SER A 136 -4.01 -0.42 -25.41
CA SER A 136 -4.54 -1.03 -26.63
C SER A 136 -3.48 -1.91 -27.30
N VAL A 137 -3.86 -3.11 -27.71
CA VAL A 137 -3.04 -4.02 -28.54
C VAL A 137 -3.43 -3.89 -30.02
N PRO A 138 -2.53 -4.12 -30.99
CA PRO A 138 -1.18 -4.68 -30.86
C PRO A 138 -0.14 -3.66 -30.39
N LEU A 139 0.85 -4.13 -29.63
CA LEU A 139 1.96 -3.30 -29.14
C LEU A 139 3.24 -3.52 -29.95
N GLY A 140 3.99 -2.44 -30.18
CA GLY A 140 5.33 -2.52 -30.76
C GLY A 140 6.28 -3.42 -29.95
N LYS A 141 7.25 -4.06 -30.62
CA LYS A 141 8.19 -5.01 -29.99
C LYS A 141 8.92 -4.43 -28.77
N ASP A 142 9.34 -3.17 -28.85
CA ASP A 142 10.09 -2.51 -27.78
C ASP A 142 9.20 -2.10 -26.61
N VAL A 143 7.98 -1.61 -26.87
CA VAL A 143 6.95 -1.37 -25.84
C VAL A 143 6.66 -2.66 -25.05
N ARG A 144 6.47 -3.80 -25.74
CA ARG A 144 6.25 -5.10 -25.08
C ARG A 144 7.43 -5.54 -24.22
N ARG A 145 8.66 -5.30 -24.68
CA ARG A 145 9.88 -5.62 -23.92
C ARG A 145 10.00 -4.75 -22.67
N CYS A 146 9.70 -3.45 -22.79
CA CYS A 146 9.65 -2.52 -21.67
C CYS A 146 8.59 -2.97 -20.65
N ARG A 147 7.32 -3.17 -21.05
CA ARG A 147 6.23 -3.65 -20.19
C ARG A 147 6.53 -4.97 -19.47
N THR A 148 7.06 -5.96 -20.21
CA THR A 148 7.52 -7.22 -19.64
C THR A 148 8.59 -7.01 -18.55
N THR A 149 9.48 -6.04 -18.75
CA THR A 149 10.55 -5.70 -17.82
C THR A 149 10.00 -5.01 -16.58
N ILE A 150 9.09 -4.04 -16.74
CA ILE A 150 8.35 -3.38 -15.64
C ILE A 150 7.68 -4.43 -14.76
N GLY A 151 6.78 -5.26 -15.33
CA GLY A 151 6.05 -6.25 -14.54
C GLY A 151 6.93 -7.32 -13.90
N SER A 152 8.03 -7.72 -14.56
CA SER A 152 8.99 -8.65 -13.98
C SER A 152 9.72 -8.08 -12.76
N ASN A 153 10.11 -6.80 -12.83
CA ASN A 153 10.83 -6.13 -11.76
C ASN A 153 9.91 -5.74 -10.60
N TRP A 154 8.72 -5.20 -10.90
CA TRP A 154 7.64 -4.96 -9.94
C TRP A 154 7.37 -6.20 -9.08
N ARG A 155 7.02 -7.33 -9.71
CA ARG A 155 6.73 -8.59 -9.01
C ARG A 155 7.88 -9.04 -8.11
N LYS A 156 9.12 -8.93 -8.59
CA LYS A 156 10.30 -9.32 -7.81
C LYS A 156 10.54 -8.39 -6.63
N PHE A 157 10.31 -7.08 -6.81
CA PHE A 157 10.46 -6.08 -5.77
C PHE A 157 9.40 -6.28 -4.67
N TYR A 158 8.13 -6.38 -5.06
CA TYR A 158 7.01 -6.71 -4.18
C TYR A 158 7.29 -7.96 -3.33
N GLN A 159 7.73 -9.05 -3.97
CA GLN A 159 8.06 -10.30 -3.27
C GLN A 159 9.23 -10.13 -2.27
N VAL A 160 10.22 -9.29 -2.58
CA VAL A 160 11.38 -9.07 -1.69
C VAL A 160 10.97 -8.25 -0.48
N ILE A 161 10.15 -7.21 -0.65
CA ILE A 161 9.63 -6.39 0.46
C ILE A 161 8.90 -7.27 1.48
N LEU A 162 7.87 -7.99 1.01
CA LEU A 162 7.05 -8.82 1.89
C LEU A 162 7.89 -9.90 2.60
N LYS A 163 8.89 -10.48 1.91
CA LYS A 163 9.76 -11.50 2.52
C LYS A 163 10.69 -10.92 3.57
N GLU A 164 11.35 -9.79 3.32
CA GLU A 164 12.30 -9.21 4.27
C GLU A 164 11.58 -8.65 5.50
N ARG A 165 10.45 -7.97 5.32
CA ARG A 165 9.63 -7.46 6.44
C ARG A 165 9.06 -8.58 7.30
N ARG A 166 8.58 -9.69 6.70
CA ARG A 166 8.18 -10.90 7.46
C ARG A 166 9.32 -11.48 8.28
N LEU A 167 10.53 -11.57 7.70
CA LEU A 167 11.69 -12.10 8.41
C LEU A 167 12.12 -11.18 9.57
N CYS A 168 12.00 -9.86 9.39
CA CYS A 168 12.17 -8.91 10.48
C CYS A 168 11.13 -9.16 11.58
N GLN A 169 9.84 -9.23 11.23
CA GLN A 169 8.76 -9.36 12.21
C GLN A 169 8.89 -10.63 13.05
N ARG A 170 9.21 -11.75 12.41
CA ARG A 170 9.47 -13.01 13.11
C ARG A 170 10.59 -12.87 14.16
N GLN A 171 11.64 -12.10 13.88
CA GLN A 171 12.71 -11.84 14.83
C GLN A 171 12.26 -10.89 15.93
N ALA A 172 11.59 -9.79 15.56
CA ALA A 172 11.09 -8.80 16.51
C ALA A 172 10.10 -9.41 17.53
N GLU A 173 9.17 -10.25 17.10
CA GLU A 173 8.23 -10.95 18.00
C GLU A 173 8.97 -11.94 18.93
N ALA A 174 10.06 -12.56 18.46
CA ALA A 174 10.89 -13.41 19.31
C ALA A 174 11.65 -12.60 20.38
N GLU A 175 11.89 -11.32 20.12
CA GLU A 175 12.49 -10.34 21.02
C GLU A 175 11.45 -9.58 21.86
N GLY A 176 10.15 -9.91 21.72
CA GLY A 176 9.07 -9.36 22.54
C GLY A 176 8.23 -8.27 21.89
N ALA A 177 8.42 -7.95 20.61
CA ALA A 177 7.57 -7.00 19.91
C ALA A 177 6.12 -7.47 19.81
N THR A 178 5.17 -6.55 20.06
CA THR A 178 3.71 -6.78 19.97
C THR A 178 3.09 -6.29 18.67
N ASP A 179 3.79 -5.40 17.95
CA ASP A 179 3.30 -4.71 16.76
C ASP A 179 4.26 -4.85 15.57
N THR A 180 3.87 -4.29 14.43
CA THR A 180 4.69 -4.29 13.19
C THR A 180 5.57 -3.06 12.98
N ALA A 181 5.57 -2.08 13.88
CA ALA A 181 6.12 -0.75 13.62
C ALA A 181 7.63 -0.78 13.32
N SER A 182 8.37 -1.60 14.06
CA SER A 182 9.83 -1.76 13.88
C SER A 182 10.21 -2.39 12.54
N CYS A 183 9.32 -3.21 11.97
CA CYS A 183 9.58 -3.96 10.75
C CYS A 183 8.90 -3.38 9.50
N ARG A 184 7.99 -2.42 9.67
CA ARG A 184 7.23 -1.74 8.60
C ARG A 184 8.13 -1.18 7.50
N PHE A 185 9.29 -0.61 7.85
CA PHE A 185 10.25 -0.05 6.88
C PHE A 185 11.60 -0.77 6.88
N ALA A 186 11.69 -1.92 7.54
CA ALA A 186 12.96 -2.59 7.74
C ALA A 186 13.50 -3.21 6.45
N ASP A 187 14.79 -2.96 6.19
CA ASP A 187 15.58 -3.66 5.16
C ASP A 187 16.93 -4.09 5.77
N PRO A 188 16.92 -4.97 6.79
CA PRO A 188 18.10 -5.27 7.61
C PRO A 188 19.24 -5.90 6.80
N ARG A 189 18.95 -6.43 5.62
CA ARG A 189 19.92 -7.06 4.72
C ARG A 189 20.16 -6.24 3.46
N SER A 190 19.60 -5.03 3.36
CA SER A 190 19.60 -4.15 2.18
C SER A 190 19.09 -4.83 0.89
N LYS A 191 18.26 -5.87 1.00
CA LYS A 191 17.76 -6.62 -0.15
C LYS A 191 16.66 -5.85 -0.87
N ILE A 192 15.83 -5.09 -0.16
CA ILE A 192 14.80 -4.24 -0.76
C ILE A 192 15.49 -3.18 -1.61
N GLN A 193 16.43 -2.42 -1.03
CA GLN A 193 17.18 -1.38 -1.75
C GLN A 193 17.95 -1.96 -2.96
N ARG A 194 18.67 -3.07 -2.80
CA ARG A 194 19.36 -3.72 -3.93
C ARG A 194 18.38 -4.19 -5.01
N ARG A 195 17.20 -4.69 -4.64
CA ARG A 195 16.20 -5.14 -5.61
C ARG A 195 15.57 -3.97 -6.37
N ARG A 196 15.39 -2.82 -5.70
CA ARG A 196 14.97 -1.56 -6.32
C ARG A 196 15.99 -1.07 -7.34
N ALA A 197 17.25 -0.89 -6.93
CA ALA A 197 18.32 -0.43 -7.83
C ALA A 197 18.46 -1.32 -9.07
N ASN A 198 18.46 -2.65 -8.89
CA ASN A 198 18.48 -3.60 -10.01
C ASN A 198 17.24 -3.50 -10.92
N GLY A 199 16.09 -3.15 -10.36
CA GLY A 199 14.87 -2.92 -11.11
C GLY A 199 14.93 -1.64 -11.94
N GLU A 200 15.41 -0.56 -11.35
CA GLU A 200 15.61 0.74 -12.00
C GLU A 200 16.57 0.62 -13.18
N THR A 201 17.76 0.03 -12.98
CA THR A 201 18.72 -0.22 -14.08
C THR A 201 18.12 -1.09 -15.19
N ALA A 202 17.33 -2.11 -14.84
CA ALA A 202 16.69 -2.95 -15.85
C ALA A 202 15.64 -2.19 -16.67
N ILE A 203 14.90 -1.27 -16.04
CA ILE A 203 13.94 -0.40 -16.71
C ILE A 203 14.68 0.59 -17.63
N ASP A 204 15.73 1.25 -17.16
CA ASP A 204 16.54 2.15 -17.98
C ASP A 204 17.03 1.46 -19.26
N ASN A 205 17.57 0.25 -19.11
CA ASN A 205 18.10 -0.52 -20.23
C ASN A 205 17.03 -1.03 -21.23
N ARG A 206 15.78 -1.19 -20.81
CA ARG A 206 14.72 -1.82 -21.63
C ARG A 206 13.63 -0.87 -22.09
N CYS A 207 13.54 0.30 -21.46
CA CYS A 207 12.54 1.32 -21.75
C CYS A 207 13.14 2.61 -22.31
N SER A 208 14.48 2.71 -22.43
CA SER A 208 15.12 3.83 -23.12
C SER A 208 14.60 3.96 -24.57
N GLY A 209 14.13 5.15 -24.93
CA GLY A 209 13.59 5.46 -26.26
C GLY A 209 12.17 4.95 -26.53
N VAL A 210 11.50 4.33 -25.56
CA VAL A 210 10.12 3.87 -25.69
C VAL A 210 9.14 5.02 -25.42
N ASN A 211 8.09 5.14 -26.24
CA ASN A 211 6.97 6.04 -25.96
C ASN A 211 6.20 5.56 -24.72
N LEU A 212 6.34 6.27 -23.59
CA LEU A 212 5.76 5.84 -22.32
C LEU A 212 4.23 5.94 -22.27
N ILE A 213 3.61 6.70 -23.18
CA ILE A 213 2.15 6.73 -23.32
C ILE A 213 1.64 5.34 -23.75
N GLU A 214 2.32 4.69 -24.70
CA GLU A 214 1.98 3.33 -25.17
C GLU A 214 2.31 2.24 -24.12
N VAL A 215 3.21 2.54 -23.18
CA VAL A 215 3.51 1.64 -22.08
C VAL A 215 2.34 1.56 -21.11
N ASP A 216 1.55 2.63 -20.96
CA ASP A 216 0.36 2.69 -20.07
C ASP A 216 0.65 2.07 -18.69
N SER A 217 1.51 2.75 -17.94
CA SER A 217 1.89 2.41 -16.58
C SER A 217 1.67 3.66 -15.71
N CYS A 218 1.95 3.59 -14.42
CA CYS A 218 1.57 4.65 -13.48
C CYS A 218 2.24 6.02 -13.69
N SER A 219 3.15 6.18 -14.67
CA SER A 219 3.57 7.49 -15.17
C SER A 219 3.98 7.41 -16.64
N THR A 220 3.52 8.38 -17.43
CA THR A 220 3.80 8.52 -18.86
C THR A 220 4.79 9.63 -19.19
N VAL A 221 5.29 10.37 -18.18
CA VAL A 221 6.09 11.60 -18.37
C VAL A 221 7.52 11.29 -18.83
N ASN A 222 8.27 10.55 -18.03
CA ASN A 222 9.63 10.09 -18.35
C ASN A 222 10.01 8.88 -17.49
N LEU A 223 11.17 8.28 -17.76
CA LEU A 223 11.63 7.09 -17.04
C LEU A 223 11.89 7.34 -15.56
N PHE A 224 12.29 8.56 -15.17
CA PHE A 224 12.50 8.90 -13.77
C PHE A 224 11.18 8.84 -12.98
N PHE A 225 10.13 9.52 -13.46
CA PHE A 225 8.80 9.48 -12.83
C PHE A 225 8.17 8.08 -12.89
N LEU A 226 8.34 7.34 -14.00
CA LEU A 226 7.89 5.96 -14.11
C LEU A 226 8.50 5.05 -13.03
N LYS A 227 9.84 5.10 -12.87
CA LYS A 227 10.54 4.30 -11.85
C LYS A 227 10.12 4.71 -10.43
N GLY A 228 10.07 6.02 -10.18
CA GLY A 228 9.65 6.58 -8.88
C GLY A 228 8.26 6.10 -8.51
N CYS A 229 7.28 6.32 -9.39
CA CYS A 229 5.92 5.87 -9.18
C CYS A 229 5.84 4.35 -8.98
N LEU A 230 6.47 3.55 -9.86
CA LEU A 230 6.40 2.09 -9.79
C LEU A 230 6.90 1.57 -8.45
N PHE A 231 8.10 1.95 -8.03
CA PHE A 231 8.72 1.39 -6.83
C PHE A 231 8.16 1.99 -5.54
N VAL A 232 7.79 3.28 -5.51
CA VAL A 232 7.15 3.88 -4.33
C VAL A 232 5.76 3.29 -4.11
N GLN A 233 4.93 3.20 -5.15
CA GLN A 233 3.61 2.57 -5.03
C GLN A 233 3.76 1.12 -4.57
N THR A 234 4.64 0.34 -5.20
CA THR A 234 4.88 -1.06 -4.78
C THR A 234 5.25 -1.17 -3.32
N ASP A 235 6.09 -0.27 -2.81
CA ASP A 235 6.50 -0.28 -1.41
C ASP A 235 5.34 0.03 -0.46
N ASN A 236 4.55 1.06 -0.76
CA ASN A 236 3.38 1.47 0.03
C ASN A 236 2.30 0.38 0.10
N TRP A 237 2.00 -0.28 -1.02
CA TRP A 237 1.03 -1.38 -1.05
C TRP A 237 1.58 -2.62 -0.34
N ALA A 238 2.87 -2.93 -0.51
CA ALA A 238 3.51 -4.04 0.20
C ALA A 238 3.60 -3.81 1.71
N GLU A 239 3.79 -2.57 2.13
CA GLU A 239 3.74 -2.13 3.53
C GLU A 239 2.37 -2.37 4.13
N THR A 240 1.33 -1.83 3.49
CA THR A 240 -0.05 -2.00 3.92
C THR A 240 -0.39 -3.48 4.04
N LEU A 241 -0.10 -4.28 3.01
CA LEU A 241 -0.38 -5.71 3.04
C LEU A 241 0.46 -6.46 4.09
N PHE A 242 1.71 -6.07 4.31
CA PHE A 242 2.55 -6.64 5.36
C PHE A 242 1.93 -6.43 6.74
N GLU A 243 1.45 -5.23 7.05
CA GLU A 243 0.75 -4.95 8.31
C GLU A 243 -0.50 -5.85 8.43
N ARG A 244 -1.27 -5.98 7.35
CA ARG A 244 -2.48 -6.84 7.33
C ARG A 244 -2.20 -8.33 7.52
N PHE A 245 -0.97 -8.80 7.32
CA PHE A 245 -0.63 -10.19 7.63
C PHE A 245 -0.46 -10.47 9.12
N TYR A 246 -0.27 -9.44 9.93
CA TYR A 246 0.00 -9.55 11.36
C TYR A 246 -1.09 -8.92 12.21
N GLU A 247 -1.84 -7.96 11.66
CA GLU A 247 -2.90 -7.24 12.35
C GLU A 247 -4.09 -7.02 11.40
N LEU A 248 -5.22 -7.64 11.74
CA LEU A 248 -6.50 -7.41 11.08
C LEU A 248 -7.40 -6.66 12.06
N SER A 249 -7.38 -5.34 11.95
CA SER A 249 -8.26 -4.43 12.66
C SER A 249 -9.18 -3.74 11.66
N ALA A 250 -10.44 -3.56 12.08
CA ALA A 250 -11.35 -2.66 11.38
C ALA A 250 -10.68 -1.29 11.28
N ALA A 251 -10.86 -0.62 10.14
CA ALA A 251 -10.43 0.77 10.03
C ALA A 251 -11.04 1.56 11.20
N PRO A 252 -10.26 2.43 11.87
CA PRO A 252 -10.81 3.22 12.97
C PRO A 252 -12.04 3.97 12.46
N THR A 253 -13.20 3.65 13.03
CA THR A 253 -14.46 4.28 12.64
C THR A 253 -14.31 5.76 12.93
N THR A 254 -14.12 6.55 11.87
CA THR A 254 -14.03 8.00 12.01
C THR A 254 -15.44 8.45 12.31
N THR A 255 -15.74 8.61 13.60
CA THR A 255 -17.01 9.16 14.04
C THR A 255 -17.02 10.60 13.57
N THR A 256 -17.63 10.83 12.41
CA THR A 256 -17.86 12.18 11.92
C THR A 256 -18.93 12.75 12.81
N THR A 257 -18.51 13.50 13.83
CA THR A 257 -19.43 14.29 14.63
C THR A 257 -20.00 15.34 13.69
N VAL A 258 -21.18 15.06 13.14
CA VAL A 258 -21.94 16.07 12.39
C VAL A 258 -22.22 17.18 13.40
N PRO A 259 -21.71 18.41 13.19
CA PRO A 259 -22.01 19.50 14.10
C PRO A 259 -23.53 19.71 14.07
N VAL A 260 -24.19 19.42 15.20
CA VAL A 260 -25.61 19.69 15.38
C VAL A 260 -25.76 21.20 15.37
N THR A 261 -26.21 21.75 14.25
CA THR A 261 -26.56 23.16 14.17
C THR A 261 -27.88 23.33 14.92
N THR A 262 -27.80 23.76 16.17
CA THR A 262 -29.00 24.10 16.95
C THR A 262 -29.54 25.40 16.38
N THR A 263 -30.64 25.32 15.63
CA THR A 263 -31.37 26.51 15.17
C THR A 263 -32.05 27.14 16.39
N VAL A 264 -31.38 28.10 17.03
CA VAL A 264 -32.00 28.94 18.05
C VAL A 264 -32.94 29.89 17.32
N SER A 265 -34.26 29.67 17.45
CA SER A 265 -35.24 30.67 17.06
C SER A 265 -35.11 31.88 17.99
N HIS A 266 -34.46 32.93 17.51
CA HIS A 266 -34.42 34.22 18.19
C HIS A 266 -35.77 34.92 18.03
N THR A 267 -36.52 35.05 19.12
CA THR A 267 -37.61 36.02 19.23
C THR A 267 -37.00 37.41 19.34
N THR A 268 -37.16 38.22 18.29
CA THR A 268 -36.66 39.60 18.20
C THR A 268 -37.26 40.47 19.32
N THR A 269 -36.44 40.86 20.29
CA THR A 269 -36.76 41.96 21.23
C THR A 269 -35.76 43.08 20.97
N THR A 270 -36.27 44.21 20.50
CA THR A 270 -35.51 45.40 20.12
C THR A 270 -35.02 46.14 21.37
N VAL A 271 -33.71 46.10 21.65
CA VAL A 271 -33.07 47.00 22.63
C VAL A 271 -31.77 47.51 22.03
N SER A 272 -31.63 48.83 22.01
CA SER A 272 -30.44 49.56 21.57
C SER A 272 -29.23 49.36 22.48
N ALA A 273 -28.06 49.30 21.84
CA ALA A 273 -26.75 49.79 22.25
C ALA A 273 -25.63 48.78 22.54
N THR A 274 -24.46 49.17 22.01
CA THR A 274 -23.07 48.76 22.27
C THR A 274 -22.52 47.65 21.37
N THR A 275 -21.81 48.11 20.34
CA THR A 275 -21.05 47.34 19.36
C THR A 275 -19.77 46.78 20.01
N THR A 276 -19.70 45.46 20.15
CA THR A 276 -18.44 44.74 20.43
C THR A 276 -18.12 43.86 19.23
N THR A 277 -17.04 44.19 18.53
CA THR A 277 -16.54 43.48 17.36
C THR A 277 -15.77 42.23 17.81
N VAL A 278 -16.31 41.04 17.51
CA VAL A 278 -15.59 39.76 17.63
C VAL A 278 -15.06 39.38 16.24
N PRO A 279 -13.79 38.96 16.09
CA PRO A 279 -13.24 38.56 14.80
C PRO A 279 -13.97 37.31 14.27
N ALA A 280 -14.53 37.43 13.07
CA ALA A 280 -15.18 36.33 12.38
C ALA A 280 -14.13 35.39 11.79
N THR A 281 -14.14 34.12 12.21
CA THR A 281 -13.34 33.06 11.58
C THR A 281 -14.05 32.60 10.32
N THR A 282 -13.52 32.96 9.16
CA THR A 282 -14.05 32.53 7.86
C THR A 282 -13.60 31.09 7.59
N THR A 283 -14.49 30.12 7.77
CA THR A 283 -14.26 28.74 7.34
C THR A 283 -14.74 28.58 5.90
N THR A 284 -13.80 28.50 4.95
CA THR A 284 -14.11 28.26 3.54
C THR A 284 -14.41 26.78 3.32
N THR A 285 -15.68 26.43 3.17
CA THR A 285 -16.12 25.12 2.67
C THR A 285 -16.10 25.12 1.14
N LEU A 286 -15.20 24.33 0.55
CA LEU A 286 -15.19 24.08 -0.90
C LEU A 286 -16.36 23.15 -1.28
N PRO A 287 -17.15 23.48 -2.32
CA PRO A 287 -18.27 22.65 -2.76
C PRO A 287 -17.76 21.34 -3.37
N GLY A 288 -18.39 20.24 -2.94
CA GLY A 288 -18.02 18.88 -3.29
C GLY A 288 -18.18 18.58 -4.78
N GLY A 289 -17.04 18.36 -5.44
CA GLY A 289 -16.92 17.54 -6.63
C GLY A 289 -15.82 16.52 -6.38
N GLN A 290 -16.19 15.25 -6.20
CA GLN A 290 -15.23 14.15 -6.11
C GLN A 290 -14.65 13.87 -7.51
N ASP A 291 -13.40 14.23 -7.72
CA ASP A 291 -12.60 13.77 -8.85
C ASP A 291 -12.18 12.31 -8.59
N PRO A 292 -12.49 11.34 -9.48
CA PRO A 292 -12.22 9.92 -9.26
C PRO A 292 -10.74 9.51 -9.33
N GLN A 293 -9.77 10.44 -9.47
CA GLN A 293 -8.34 10.10 -9.59
C GLN A 293 -7.45 10.39 -8.37
N CYS A 294 -7.99 10.85 -7.24
CA CYS A 294 -7.18 11.02 -6.02
C CYS A 294 -7.37 9.84 -5.05
N PRO A 295 -6.40 8.93 -4.91
CA PRO A 295 -6.48 7.88 -3.90
C PRO A 295 -6.57 8.48 -2.49
N ASN A 296 -7.52 7.96 -1.72
CA ASN A 296 -7.80 8.38 -0.36
C ASN A 296 -6.60 8.14 0.58
N ARG A 297 -6.17 9.21 1.27
CA ARG A 297 -5.66 9.26 2.66
C ARG A 297 -4.58 8.27 3.13
N SER A 298 -3.78 7.66 2.25
CA SER A 298 -2.44 7.19 2.64
C SER A 298 -1.45 8.31 2.38
N VAL A 299 -1.15 9.08 3.43
CA VAL A 299 0.08 9.87 3.57
C VAL A 299 0.43 10.63 2.29
N LEU A 300 -0.02 11.89 2.21
CA LEU A 300 0.74 12.94 1.54
C LEU A 300 2.09 13.03 2.29
N ARG A 301 2.96 12.03 2.10
CA ARG A 301 4.40 12.23 2.19
C ARG A 301 4.63 13.11 0.99
N VAL A 302 4.45 14.39 1.27
CA VAL A 302 4.93 15.50 0.49
C VAL A 302 6.32 15.08 0.01
N LEU A 303 6.34 14.61 -1.24
CA LEU A 303 7.52 14.52 -2.07
C LEU A 303 7.86 15.91 -2.62
N ALA A 304 7.25 17.00 -2.11
CA ALA A 304 8.00 18.25 -2.07
C ALA A 304 9.19 17.94 -1.17
N GLY A 305 10.37 17.94 -1.77
CA GLY A 305 11.60 17.63 -1.06
C GLY A 305 11.58 18.36 0.27
N VAL A 306 11.89 17.64 1.35
CA VAL A 306 12.15 18.30 2.63
C VAL A 306 13.42 19.12 2.39
N GLY A 307 13.24 20.35 1.90
CA GLY A 307 14.34 21.26 1.63
C GLY A 307 15.18 21.38 2.88
N ALA A 308 16.48 21.63 2.68
CA ALA A 308 17.36 22.00 3.78
C ALA A 308 16.66 23.06 4.62
N THR A 309 16.74 22.93 5.95
CA THR A 309 16.26 23.98 6.84
C THR A 309 17.01 25.26 6.53
N CYS A 310 16.30 26.37 6.47
CA CYS A 310 16.87 27.66 6.14
C CYS A 310 16.32 28.73 7.08
N ALA A 311 17.16 29.71 7.38
CA ALA A 311 16.76 30.98 7.98
C ALA A 311 16.69 32.08 6.90
N THR A 312 17.48 31.93 5.83
CA THR A 312 17.55 32.87 4.71
C THR A 312 17.73 32.16 3.37
N ASN A 313 17.59 32.88 2.27
CA ASN A 313 17.81 32.34 0.92
C ASN A 313 19.26 31.85 0.69
N ALA A 314 20.23 32.34 1.46
CA ALA A 314 21.63 31.91 1.34
C ALA A 314 21.85 30.46 1.81
N ASP A 315 20.95 29.92 2.63
CA ASP A 315 21.02 28.55 3.13
C ASP A 315 20.55 27.52 2.09
N CYS A 316 19.99 27.99 0.96
CA CYS A 316 19.43 27.16 -0.09
C CYS A 316 20.40 26.97 -1.25
N LEU A 317 20.87 25.73 -1.45
CA LEU A 317 21.70 25.34 -2.61
C LEU A 317 21.00 25.61 -3.95
N ALA A 318 19.66 25.52 -3.97
CA ALA A 318 18.81 25.96 -5.07
C ALA A 318 17.45 26.38 -4.50
N GLY A 319 16.82 27.41 -5.08
CA GLY A 319 15.49 27.89 -4.70
C GLY A 319 15.49 29.05 -3.69
N THR A 320 14.36 29.23 -3.00
CA THR A 320 14.14 30.30 -2.00
C THR A 320 13.69 29.70 -0.68
N CYS A 321 14.13 30.30 0.43
CA CYS A 321 13.69 29.94 1.76
C CYS A 321 12.25 30.37 1.98
N ASP A 322 11.38 29.43 2.35
CA ASP A 322 10.04 29.74 2.83
C ASP A 322 10.13 30.07 4.33
N PRO A 323 9.90 31.34 4.73
CA PRO A 323 10.06 31.76 6.12
C PRO A 323 9.01 31.17 7.05
N ASP A 324 7.84 30.78 6.52
CA ASP A 324 6.76 30.19 7.32
C ASP A 324 7.05 28.71 7.62
N LEU A 325 7.77 28.03 6.72
CA LEU A 325 8.14 26.62 6.87
C LEU A 325 9.57 26.40 7.40
N GLY A 326 10.42 27.42 7.35
CA GLY A 326 11.85 27.33 7.69
C GLY A 326 12.62 26.37 6.78
N ARG A 327 12.24 26.25 5.50
CA ARG A 327 12.82 25.29 4.54
C ARG A 327 12.93 25.83 3.11
N CYS A 328 13.94 25.38 2.39
CA CYS A 328 14.14 25.74 0.98
C CYS A 328 13.07 25.13 0.07
N ARG A 329 12.45 25.95 -0.79
CA ARG A 329 11.55 25.52 -1.87
C ARG A 329 12.20 25.68 -3.23
N THR A 330 12.10 24.68 -4.10
CA THR A 330 12.60 24.76 -5.47
C THR A 330 11.46 24.95 -6.47
N VAL A 331 11.73 25.59 -7.61
CA VAL A 331 10.71 26.02 -8.60
C VAL A 331 9.93 24.84 -9.23
N THR A 332 10.38 23.61 -9.03
CA THR A 332 9.64 22.39 -9.41
C THR A 332 8.49 22.02 -8.45
N ASP A 333 8.37 22.71 -7.31
CA ASP A 333 7.29 22.51 -6.33
C ASP A 333 6.12 23.50 -6.59
N LEU A 334 5.50 23.43 -7.78
CA LEU A 334 4.22 24.07 -8.11
C LEU A 334 3.13 23.01 -8.33
#